data_AF-A0A6P0JU48-F1
#
_entry.id   AF-A0A6P0JU48-F1
#
_cell.length_a   1.000
_cell.length_b   1.000
_cell.length_c   1.000
_cell.angle_alpha   90.00
_cell.angle_beta   90.00
_cell.angle_gamma   90.00
#
_symmetry.space_group_name_H-M   'P 1'
#
loop_
_entity.id
_entity.type
_entity.pdbx_description
1 polymer ?
#
loop_
_entity_poly.entity_id
_entity_poly.type
_entity_poly.pdbx_seq_one_letter_code
_entity_poly.pdbx_strand_id
1 'polypeptide(L)'
;MTVVTREQIEEQTNLTTNLQDILGQTVPGLGPPTQSFRNFAQSLRGRQVQLLVDGVPISTNQNTAFVQELRSIAPSAIERIEVVRGPSAVFGEGATGGVINVITRIPTEERITQTAETRVNSRGDLQEDSFGTYAEYGLSGNLGQFDYTLNASWETFGFAFDAEGDRIPNFETAPENGRTINLFGKLGFD
;
A
#
# COMPACT_ATOMS: atom_id res chain seq x y z
N MET A 1 9.21 14.19 11.59
CA MET A 1 8.40 13.71 10.44
C MET A 1 9.32 12.95 9.49
N THR A 2 8.84 11.88 8.87
CA THR A 2 9.46 11.25 7.70
C THR A 2 8.50 11.42 6.55
N VAL A 3 9.01 11.70 5.35
CA VAL A 3 8.25 11.64 4.11
C VAL A 3 8.86 10.53 3.28
N VAL A 4 8.03 9.59 2.86
CA VAL A 4 8.36 8.59 1.84
C VAL A 4 7.92 9.17 0.52
N THR A 5 8.87 9.59 -0.30
CA THR A 5 8.60 10.30 -1.57
C THR A 5 8.11 9.35 -2.65
N ARG A 6 7.59 9.92 -3.74
CA ARG A 6 7.16 9.14 -4.90
C ARG A 6 8.29 8.27 -5.45
N GLU A 7 9.46 8.85 -5.58
CA GLU A 7 10.65 8.17 -6.11
C GLU A 7 11.05 6.99 -5.22
N GLN A 8 10.94 7.15 -3.88
CA GLN A 8 11.20 6.05 -2.95
C GLN A 8 10.14 4.96 -3.06
N ILE A 9 8.86 5.31 -3.24
CA ILE A 9 7.79 4.33 -3.46
C ILE A 9 8.06 3.56 -4.76
N GLU A 10 8.43 4.24 -5.84
CA GLU A 10 8.76 3.62 -7.14
C GLU A 10 9.96 2.68 -7.03
N GLU A 11 11.02 3.12 -6.36
CA GLU A 11 12.21 2.29 -6.13
C GLU A 11 11.85 1.02 -5.35
N GLN A 12 11.04 1.14 -4.30
CA GLN A 12 10.59 0.02 -3.48
C GLN A 12 9.59 -0.88 -4.21
N THR A 13 8.79 -0.33 -5.13
CA THR A 13 7.83 -1.09 -5.94
C THR A 13 8.53 -2.07 -6.88
N ASN A 14 9.81 -1.87 -7.18
CA ASN A 14 10.63 -2.87 -7.87
C ASN A 14 10.80 -4.16 -7.07
N LEU A 15 10.69 -4.10 -5.73
CA LEU A 15 10.84 -5.23 -4.82
C LEU A 15 9.48 -5.75 -4.35
N THR A 16 8.57 -4.86 -3.99
CA THR A 16 7.28 -5.20 -3.38
C THR A 16 6.22 -4.15 -3.66
N THR A 17 5.03 -4.60 -4.01
CA THR A 17 3.81 -3.79 -4.16
C THR A 17 3.10 -3.54 -2.82
N ASN A 18 3.55 -4.20 -1.75
CA ASN A 18 2.93 -4.11 -0.44
C ASN A 18 3.43 -2.89 0.34
N LEU A 19 2.57 -1.89 0.51
CA LEU A 19 2.90 -0.66 1.26
C LEU A 19 3.40 -0.92 2.68
N GLN A 20 2.97 -2.01 3.32
CA GLN A 20 3.45 -2.37 4.65
C GLN A 20 4.95 -2.66 4.66
N ASP A 21 5.44 -3.35 3.62
CA ASP A 21 6.86 -3.66 3.42
C ASP A 21 7.62 -2.39 3.04
N ILE A 22 7.09 -1.61 2.11
CA ILE A 22 7.67 -0.32 1.69
C ILE A 22 7.89 0.57 2.92
N LEU A 23 6.87 0.73 3.76
CA LEU A 23 6.95 1.54 4.97
C LEU A 23 7.89 0.94 6.01
N GLY A 24 7.88 -0.39 6.21
CA GLY A 24 8.79 -1.07 7.14
C GLY A 24 10.26 -0.90 6.76
N GLN A 25 10.56 -0.80 5.46
CA GLN A 25 11.91 -0.60 4.94
C GLN A 25 12.34 0.88 4.92
N THR A 26 11.40 1.80 4.69
CA THR A 26 11.71 3.24 4.49
C THR A 26 11.50 4.10 5.72
N VAL A 27 10.71 3.65 6.72
CA VAL A 27 10.33 4.45 7.89
C VAL A 27 11.08 4.00 9.14
N PRO A 28 12.03 4.80 9.66
CA PRO A 28 12.76 4.44 10.87
C PRO A 28 11.86 4.29 12.09
N GLY A 29 11.98 3.15 12.76
CA GLY A 29 11.24 2.80 13.97
C GLY A 29 9.83 2.27 13.71
N LEU A 30 9.40 2.14 12.45
CA LEU A 30 8.25 1.32 12.11
C LEU A 30 8.71 -0.14 12.07
N GLY A 31 7.99 -1.03 12.76
CA GLY A 31 8.30 -2.46 12.73
C GLY A 31 8.11 -3.05 11.33
N PRO A 32 8.74 -4.21 11.05
CA PRO A 32 8.42 -4.96 9.86
C PRO A 32 6.98 -5.47 9.93
N PRO A 33 6.35 -5.72 8.78
CA PRO A 33 5.05 -6.37 8.75
C PRO A 33 5.14 -7.83 9.20
N THR A 34 4.04 -8.39 9.70
CA THR A 34 3.96 -9.83 10.05
C THR A 34 3.85 -10.74 8.82
N GLN A 35 4.03 -10.19 7.62
CA GLN A 35 3.76 -10.82 6.33
C GLN A 35 2.33 -11.36 6.17
N SER A 36 1.44 -11.15 7.15
CA SER A 36 0.04 -11.52 7.08
C SER A 36 -0.80 -10.48 6.35
N PHE A 37 -1.90 -10.92 5.77
CA PHE A 37 -2.98 -10.12 5.22
C PHE A 37 -3.64 -9.31 6.32
N ARG A 38 -3.69 -9.89 7.54
CA ARG A 38 -4.08 -9.21 8.77
C ARG A 38 -2.85 -8.94 9.61
N ASN A 39 -2.25 -7.78 9.40
CA ASN A 39 -1.04 -7.42 10.09
C ASN A 39 -1.37 -6.58 11.33
N PHE A 40 -1.41 -7.24 12.50
CA PHE A 40 -1.76 -6.58 13.76
C PHE A 40 -0.56 -6.09 14.57
N ALA A 41 0.66 -6.45 14.18
CA ALA A 41 1.86 -6.22 14.99
C ALA A 41 2.75 -5.08 14.47
N GLN A 42 2.52 -4.59 13.26
CA GLN A 42 3.30 -3.47 12.74
C GLN A 42 2.99 -2.19 13.54
N SER A 43 4.02 -1.68 14.22
CA SER A 43 3.90 -0.58 15.17
C SER A 43 5.05 0.41 15.01
N LEU A 44 4.82 1.67 15.39
CA LEU A 44 5.84 2.71 15.37
C LEU A 44 6.41 2.86 16.78
N ARG A 45 7.63 2.34 16.97
CA ARG A 45 8.32 2.25 18.29
C ARG A 45 7.46 1.57 19.34
N GLY A 46 6.80 0.46 18.98
CA GLY A 46 5.97 -0.35 19.87
C GLY A 46 4.60 0.24 20.18
N ARG A 47 4.16 1.30 19.47
CA ARG A 47 2.88 1.96 19.68
C ARG A 47 2.05 1.99 18.39
N GLN A 48 0.73 1.95 18.54
CA GLN A 48 -0.20 1.95 17.41
C GLN A 48 -0.21 3.29 16.69
N VAL A 49 -0.38 3.27 15.38
CA VAL A 49 -0.45 4.48 14.56
C VAL A 49 -1.82 4.56 13.89
N GLN A 50 -2.28 5.78 13.63
CA GLN A 50 -3.49 6.03 12.88
C GLN A 50 -3.15 6.18 11.39
N LEU A 51 -3.93 5.53 10.52
CA LEU A 51 -3.84 5.71 9.07
C LEU A 51 -4.81 6.82 8.64
N LEU A 52 -4.33 7.69 7.75
CA LEU A 52 -5.14 8.67 7.06
C LEU A 52 -4.88 8.53 5.56
N VAL A 53 -5.90 8.83 4.76
CA VAL A 53 -5.76 9.04 3.33
C VAL A 53 -6.20 10.47 3.05
N ASP A 54 -5.31 11.25 2.44
CA ASP A 54 -5.49 12.69 2.18
C ASP A 54 -5.93 13.48 3.43
N GLY A 55 -5.40 13.12 4.60
CA GLY A 55 -5.75 13.76 5.87
C GLY A 55 -7.10 13.34 6.48
N VAL A 56 -7.82 12.42 5.85
CA VAL A 56 -9.04 11.83 6.41
C VAL A 56 -8.68 10.53 7.14
N PRO A 57 -8.94 10.42 8.46
CA PRO A 57 -8.72 9.18 9.19
C PRO A 57 -9.55 8.05 8.62
N ILE A 58 -8.91 6.93 8.32
CA ILE A 58 -9.64 5.70 8.03
C ILE A 58 -9.75 4.92 9.33
N SER A 59 -10.97 4.78 9.82
CA SER A 59 -11.32 3.96 10.97
C SER A 59 -12.20 2.82 10.50
N THR A 60 -11.80 1.58 10.76
CA THR A 60 -12.74 0.47 10.71
C THR A 60 -13.30 0.22 12.10
N ASN A 61 -14.47 -0.43 12.17
CA ASN A 61 -15.12 -0.87 13.41
C ASN A 61 -14.27 -1.82 14.27
N GLN A 62 -13.08 -2.21 13.81
CA GLN A 62 -12.09 -2.92 14.60
C GLN A 62 -10.90 -1.96 14.81
N ASN A 63 -10.57 -1.66 16.07
CA ASN A 63 -9.44 -0.83 16.53
C ASN A 63 -8.04 -1.37 16.12
N THR A 64 -7.96 -2.11 15.03
CA THR A 64 -6.85 -2.98 14.61
C THR A 64 -6.62 -2.97 13.10
N ALA A 65 -7.32 -2.13 12.33
CA ALA A 65 -7.29 -2.14 10.86
C ALA A 65 -6.22 -1.25 10.19
N PHE A 66 -5.31 -0.65 10.98
CA PHE A 66 -4.22 0.21 10.49
C PHE A 66 -3.46 -0.38 9.28
N VAL A 67 -3.41 -1.71 9.15
CA VAL A 67 -2.49 -2.39 8.24
C VAL A 67 -3.19 -3.18 7.13
N GLN A 68 -4.44 -3.61 7.32
CA GLN A 68 -5.19 -4.33 6.27
C GLN A 68 -5.54 -3.40 5.09
N GLU A 69 -5.80 -2.12 5.37
CA GLU A 69 -6.19 -1.13 4.37
C GLU A 69 -5.03 -0.65 3.50
N LEU A 70 -3.80 -0.66 4.01
CA LEU A 70 -2.61 -0.33 3.21
C LEU A 70 -2.41 -1.28 2.02
N ARG A 71 -2.96 -2.50 2.06
CA ARG A 71 -2.93 -3.42 0.90
C ARG A 71 -4.00 -3.10 -0.14
N SER A 72 -5.02 -2.33 0.22
CA SER A 72 -6.12 -1.93 -0.68
C SER A 72 -5.77 -0.72 -1.56
N ILE A 73 -4.68 -0.02 -1.23
CA ILE A 73 -4.20 1.14 -1.98
C ILE A 73 -3.00 0.70 -2.80
N ALA A 74 -3.13 0.73 -4.13
CA ALA A 74 -2.01 0.46 -5.01
C ALA A 74 -0.92 1.53 -4.84
N PRO A 75 0.38 1.17 -4.77
CA PRO A 75 1.47 2.14 -4.62
C PRO A 75 1.46 3.23 -5.68
N SER A 76 1.05 2.92 -6.90
CA SER A 76 0.90 3.86 -8.02
C SER A 76 -0.14 4.95 -7.83
N ALA A 77 -1.17 4.74 -7.02
CA ALA A 77 -2.17 5.75 -6.71
C ALA A 77 -1.66 6.78 -5.69
N ILE A 78 -0.45 6.58 -5.13
CA ILE A 78 0.12 7.36 -4.03
C ILE A 78 1.16 8.34 -4.57
N GLU A 79 1.03 9.60 -4.17
CA GLU A 79 2.05 10.63 -4.40
C GLU A 79 3.19 10.49 -3.38
N ARG A 80 2.84 10.45 -2.10
CA ARG A 80 3.80 10.30 -1.01
C ARG A 80 3.12 9.77 0.24
N ILE A 81 3.92 9.30 1.19
CA ILE A 81 3.43 8.90 2.52
C ILE A 81 4.13 9.72 3.58
N GLU A 82 3.36 10.37 4.44
CA GLU A 82 3.86 11.21 5.51
C GLU A 82 3.71 10.49 6.85
N VAL A 83 4.82 10.33 7.57
CA VAL A 83 4.84 9.70 8.89
C VAL A 83 5.22 10.72 9.96
N VAL A 84 4.26 11.00 10.83
CA VAL A 84 4.44 11.84 12.01
C VAL A 84 4.59 10.92 13.22
N ARG A 85 5.75 11.01 13.87
CA ARG A 85 6.08 10.23 15.08
C ARG A 85 5.62 10.98 16.33
N GLY A 86 5.03 10.25 17.26
CA GLY A 86 4.62 10.77 18.57
C GLY A 86 3.10 10.90 18.70
N PRO A 87 2.58 10.87 19.94
CA PRO A 87 1.15 10.90 20.18
C PRO A 87 0.57 12.26 19.78
N SER A 88 -0.60 12.26 19.16
CA SER A 88 -1.34 13.47 18.84
C SER A 88 -2.84 13.23 18.98
N ALA A 89 -3.51 14.11 19.73
CA ALA A 89 -4.97 14.10 19.82
C ALA A 89 -5.64 14.73 18.58
N VAL A 90 -4.88 15.48 17.76
CA VAL A 90 -5.41 16.19 16.59
C VAL A 90 -5.89 15.22 15.51
N PHE A 91 -5.31 14.02 15.44
CA PHE A 91 -5.57 13.05 14.37
C PHE A 91 -6.49 11.90 14.81
N GLY A 92 -7.10 11.99 16.00
CA GLY A 92 -8.09 11.02 16.50
C GLY A 92 -7.58 10.09 17.59
N GLU A 93 -8.47 9.22 18.05
CA GLU A 93 -8.20 8.18 19.05
C GLU A 93 -7.28 7.09 18.47
N GLY A 94 -6.36 6.55 19.27
CA GLY A 94 -5.52 5.41 18.85
C GLY A 94 -4.17 5.75 18.19
N ALA A 95 -3.92 7.01 17.81
CA ALA A 95 -2.66 7.50 17.23
C ALA A 95 -1.50 7.61 18.25
N THR A 96 -1.33 6.61 19.11
CA THR A 96 -0.38 6.67 20.23
C THR A 96 1.06 6.78 19.74
N GLY A 97 1.50 5.94 18.81
CA GLY A 97 2.79 6.00 18.13
C GLY A 97 2.91 7.15 17.14
N GLY A 98 1.78 7.67 16.68
CA GLY A 98 1.66 8.77 15.74
C GLY A 98 0.77 8.43 14.56
N VAL A 99 1.11 8.96 13.39
CA VAL A 99 0.23 9.02 12.23
C VAL A 99 1.00 8.65 10.97
N ILE A 100 0.36 7.87 10.10
CA ILE A 100 0.76 7.65 8.71
C ILE A 100 -0.35 8.23 7.82
N ASN A 101 -0.01 9.20 6.99
CA ASN A 101 -0.92 9.84 6.06
C ASN A 101 -0.49 9.53 4.64
N VAL A 102 -1.32 8.78 3.91
CA VAL A 102 -1.13 8.46 2.50
C VAL A 102 -1.72 9.59 1.68
N ILE A 103 -0.88 10.30 0.95
CA ILE A 103 -1.31 11.36 0.04
C ILE A 103 -1.48 10.75 -1.34
N THR A 104 -2.69 10.79 -1.88
CA THR A 104 -2.95 10.24 -3.22
C THR A 104 -2.45 11.20 -4.29
N ARG A 105 -2.21 10.68 -5.49
CA ARG A 105 -1.88 11.52 -6.64
C ARG A 105 -3.00 12.54 -6.91
N ILE A 106 -2.57 13.70 -7.37
CA ILE A 106 -3.41 14.78 -7.90
C ILE A 106 -2.83 15.10 -9.27
N PRO A 107 -3.65 15.28 -10.31
CA PRO A 107 -3.16 15.64 -11.63
C PRO A 107 -2.46 17.00 -11.57
N THR A 108 -1.22 17.05 -12.08
CA THR A 108 -0.40 18.27 -12.12
C THR A 108 -0.52 19.03 -13.44
N GLU A 109 -1.09 18.40 -14.47
CA GLU A 109 -1.24 18.96 -15.81
C GLU A 109 -2.72 19.01 -16.21
N GLU A 110 -3.08 20.00 -17.03
CA GLU A 110 -4.41 20.08 -17.68
C GLU A 110 -4.67 18.93 -18.67
N ARG A 111 -3.62 18.20 -19.05
CA ARG A 111 -3.71 17.11 -20.03
C ARG A 111 -3.98 15.79 -19.33
N ILE A 112 -4.58 14.87 -20.08
CA ILE A 112 -4.79 13.51 -19.63
C ILE A 112 -3.44 12.79 -19.52
N THR A 113 -3.10 12.31 -18.32
CA THR A 113 -1.96 11.45 -18.05
C THR A 113 -2.43 10.00 -17.91
N GLN A 114 -1.71 9.08 -18.54
CA GLN A 114 -1.97 7.64 -18.48
C GLN A 114 -0.74 6.92 -17.96
N THR A 115 -0.92 5.99 -17.04
CA THR A 115 0.13 5.11 -16.52
C THR A 115 -0.27 3.67 -16.74
N ALA A 116 0.64 2.85 -17.25
CA ALA A 116 0.43 1.42 -17.40
C ALA A 116 1.69 0.69 -16.93
N GLU A 117 1.51 -0.31 -16.08
CA GLU A 117 2.61 -1.05 -15.49
C GLU A 117 2.28 -2.54 -15.46
N THR A 118 3.27 -3.38 -15.72
CA THR A 118 3.18 -4.83 -15.54
C THR A 118 4.43 -5.35 -14.86
N ARG A 119 4.29 -6.37 -14.02
CA ARG A 119 5.41 -7.00 -13.32
C ARG A 119 5.18 -8.50 -13.16
N VAL A 120 6.28 -9.25 -13.16
CA VAL A 120 6.33 -10.67 -12.82
C VAL A 120 7.37 -10.84 -11.74
N ASN A 121 7.06 -11.61 -10.69
CA ASN A 121 7.98 -11.94 -9.61
C ASN A 121 7.95 -13.45 -9.32
N SER A 122 8.92 -13.94 -8.55
CA SER A 122 8.95 -15.33 -8.07
C SER A 122 9.31 -15.39 -6.60
N ARG A 123 8.66 -16.30 -5.85
CA ARG A 123 8.91 -16.53 -4.43
C ARG A 123 9.89 -17.68 -4.19
N GLY A 124 11.18 -17.36 -4.21
CA GLY A 124 12.28 -18.27 -3.84
C GLY A 124 12.64 -19.26 -4.94
N ASP A 125 11.71 -20.17 -5.26
CA ASP A 125 11.89 -21.19 -6.28
C ASP A 125 11.51 -20.66 -7.67
N LEU A 126 11.89 -21.40 -8.73
CA LEU A 126 11.49 -21.12 -10.12
C LEU A 126 10.54 -22.21 -10.64
N GLN A 127 9.55 -22.55 -9.82
CA GLN A 127 8.52 -23.53 -10.13
C GLN A 127 7.30 -22.84 -10.76
N GLU A 128 6.41 -23.59 -11.42
CA GLU A 128 5.26 -22.99 -12.13
C GLU A 128 4.39 -22.12 -11.20
N ASP A 129 4.13 -22.59 -9.98
CA ASP A 129 3.28 -21.86 -9.02
C ASP A 129 4.04 -20.85 -8.15
N SER A 130 5.37 -20.71 -8.29
CA SER A 130 6.13 -19.72 -7.52
C SER A 130 6.00 -18.31 -8.07
N PHE A 131 5.50 -18.18 -9.30
CA PHE A 131 5.38 -16.89 -9.98
C PHE A 131 4.14 -16.12 -9.56
N GLY A 132 4.31 -14.82 -9.32
CA GLY A 132 3.23 -13.85 -9.20
C GLY A 132 3.24 -12.88 -10.37
N THR A 133 2.08 -12.32 -10.68
CA THR A 133 1.91 -11.31 -11.74
C THR A 133 1.19 -10.09 -11.21
N TYR A 134 1.55 -8.93 -11.73
CA TYR A 134 0.96 -7.64 -11.42
C TYR A 134 0.69 -6.88 -12.72
N ALA A 135 -0.47 -6.24 -12.81
CA ALA A 135 -0.82 -5.36 -13.90
C ALA A 135 -1.61 -4.17 -13.37
N GLU A 136 -1.37 -3.01 -13.94
CA GLU A 136 -2.02 -1.78 -13.53
C GLU A 136 -2.27 -0.85 -14.71
N TYR A 137 -3.40 -0.14 -14.62
CA TYR A 137 -3.71 0.98 -15.47
C TYR A 137 -4.26 2.16 -14.64
N GLY A 138 -3.69 3.34 -14.86
CA GLY A 138 -4.07 4.59 -14.22
C GLY A 138 -4.34 5.69 -15.23
N LEU A 139 -5.30 6.56 -14.88
CA LEU A 139 -5.72 7.70 -15.68
C LEU A 139 -5.91 8.91 -14.75
N SER A 140 -5.35 10.06 -15.08
CA SER A 140 -5.60 11.29 -14.33
C SER A 140 -5.60 12.50 -15.25
N GLY A 141 -6.27 13.57 -14.84
CA GLY A 141 -6.23 14.84 -15.55
C GLY A 141 -7.13 15.88 -14.92
N ASN A 142 -7.05 17.09 -15.43
CA ASN A 142 -7.94 18.18 -15.08
C ASN A 142 -8.89 18.51 -16.25
N LEU A 143 -10.15 18.79 -15.95
CA LEU A 143 -11.22 19.16 -16.85
C LEU A 143 -11.83 20.49 -16.38
N GLY A 144 -11.04 21.56 -16.47
CA GLY A 144 -11.44 22.90 -16.03
C GLY A 144 -11.48 23.00 -14.52
N GLN A 145 -12.68 23.11 -13.96
CA GLN A 145 -12.90 23.20 -12.50
C GLN A 145 -12.93 21.84 -11.79
N PHE A 146 -12.75 20.74 -12.51
CA PHE A 146 -12.76 19.39 -11.97
C PHE A 146 -11.41 18.71 -12.19
N ASP A 147 -10.90 18.02 -11.19
CA ASP A 147 -9.79 17.08 -11.33
C ASP A 147 -10.25 15.64 -11.09
N TYR A 148 -9.60 14.70 -11.77
CA TYR A 148 -9.91 13.28 -11.60
C TYR A 148 -8.65 12.42 -11.60
N THR A 149 -8.70 11.34 -10.82
CA THR A 149 -7.71 10.27 -10.82
C THR A 149 -8.43 8.93 -10.70
N LEU A 150 -8.13 8.00 -11.60
CA LEU A 150 -8.64 6.64 -11.63
C LEU A 150 -7.44 5.68 -11.69
N ASN A 151 -7.53 4.57 -10.97
CA ASN A 151 -6.52 3.53 -10.98
C ASN A 151 -7.18 2.15 -10.81
N ALA A 152 -6.69 1.18 -11.56
CA ALA A 152 -7.08 -0.21 -11.45
C ALA A 152 -5.83 -1.08 -11.45
N SER A 153 -5.71 -1.98 -10.47
CA SER A 153 -4.61 -2.94 -10.39
C SER A 153 -5.11 -4.35 -10.17
N TRP A 154 -4.45 -5.32 -10.82
CA TRP A 154 -4.61 -6.74 -10.60
C TRP A 154 -3.29 -7.32 -10.12
N GLU A 155 -3.32 -8.09 -9.04
CA GLU A 155 -2.17 -8.85 -8.54
C GLU A 155 -2.53 -10.33 -8.32
N THR A 156 -1.61 -11.22 -8.66
CA THR A 156 -1.61 -12.64 -8.29
C THR A 156 -0.34 -12.96 -7.52
N PHE A 157 -0.47 -13.74 -6.45
CA PHE A 157 0.65 -14.09 -5.58
C PHE A 157 1.11 -15.51 -5.88
N GLY A 158 2.41 -15.68 -6.13
CA GLY A 158 3.03 -16.99 -6.17
C GLY A 158 3.11 -17.66 -4.79
N PHE A 159 3.41 -18.94 -4.79
CA PHE A 159 3.61 -19.76 -3.59
C PHE A 159 5.09 -19.91 -3.27
N ALA A 160 5.40 -20.00 -1.98
CA ALA A 160 6.72 -20.48 -1.54
C ALA A 160 6.68 -22.02 -1.44
N PHE A 161 7.85 -22.65 -1.56
CA PHE A 161 7.99 -24.09 -1.44
C PHE A 161 8.98 -24.43 -0.32
N ASP A 162 8.81 -25.60 0.28
CA ASP A 162 9.80 -26.15 1.20
C ASP A 162 10.96 -26.83 0.44
N ALA A 163 11.94 -27.34 1.18
CA ALA A 163 13.11 -27.98 0.59
C ALA A 163 12.79 -29.30 -0.12
N GLU A 164 11.62 -29.88 0.17
CA GLU A 164 11.11 -31.09 -0.45
C GLU A 164 10.32 -30.80 -1.74
N GLY A 165 10.06 -29.52 -2.04
CA GLY A 165 9.33 -29.06 -3.21
C GLY A 165 7.81 -29.03 -3.02
N ASP A 166 7.32 -29.16 -1.78
CA ASP A 166 5.91 -29.05 -1.46
C ASP A 166 5.53 -27.57 -1.24
N ARG A 167 4.33 -27.21 -1.70
CA ARG A 167 3.81 -25.84 -1.56
C ARG A 167 3.59 -25.51 -0.08
N ILE A 168 4.20 -24.42 0.39
CA ILE A 168 3.88 -23.84 1.69
C ILE A 168 2.56 -23.07 1.54
N PRO A 169 1.50 -23.45 2.27
CA PRO A 169 0.21 -22.80 2.08
C PRO A 169 0.25 -21.35 2.56
N ASN A 170 -0.36 -20.46 1.77
CA ASN A 170 -0.51 -19.04 2.09
C ASN A 170 -1.64 -18.83 3.12
N PHE A 171 -1.50 -19.36 4.34
CA PHE A 171 -2.53 -19.20 5.38
C PHE A 171 -2.68 -17.76 5.87
N GLU A 172 -1.65 -16.94 5.66
CA GLU A 172 -1.66 -15.56 6.12
C GLU A 172 -1.23 -14.55 5.04
N THR A 173 -0.35 -14.87 4.09
CA THR A 173 0.36 -13.82 3.32
C THR A 173 -0.31 -13.34 2.03
N ALA A 174 -1.40 -14.00 1.62
CA ALA A 174 -2.15 -13.68 0.41
C ALA A 174 -3.66 -13.82 0.67
N PRO A 175 -4.52 -13.18 -0.14
CA PRO A 175 -5.97 -13.41 -0.08
C PRO A 175 -6.30 -14.89 -0.26
N GLU A 176 -7.44 -15.34 0.27
CA GLU A 176 -7.92 -16.74 0.16
C GLU A 176 -7.93 -17.25 -1.30
N ASN A 177 -8.17 -16.36 -2.26
CA ASN A 177 -8.18 -16.64 -3.69
C ASN A 177 -6.83 -16.43 -4.40
N GLY A 178 -5.75 -16.11 -3.68
CA GLY A 178 -4.41 -15.88 -4.23
C GLY A 178 -4.29 -14.64 -5.13
N ARG A 179 -5.27 -13.74 -5.12
CA ARG A 179 -5.34 -12.57 -5.99
C ARG A 179 -5.94 -11.34 -5.31
N THR A 180 -5.45 -10.17 -5.67
CA THR A 180 -5.99 -8.88 -5.25
C THR A 180 -6.40 -8.08 -6.49
N ILE A 181 -7.55 -7.41 -6.39
CA ILE A 181 -7.97 -6.41 -7.37
C ILE A 181 -8.21 -5.13 -6.57
N ASN A 182 -7.54 -4.04 -6.95
CA ASN A 182 -7.78 -2.73 -6.36
C ASN A 182 -8.36 -1.80 -7.41
N LEU A 183 -9.35 -1.02 -6.99
CA LEU A 183 -9.94 0.06 -7.77
C LEU A 183 -9.89 1.31 -6.92
N PHE A 184 -9.30 2.38 -7.46
CA PHE A 184 -9.21 3.66 -6.81
C PHE A 184 -9.76 4.74 -7.74
N GLY A 185 -10.51 5.68 -7.15
CA GLY A 185 -11.09 6.81 -7.84
C GLY A 185 -11.14 8.02 -6.92
N LYS A 186 -10.70 9.16 -7.42
CA LYS A 186 -10.78 10.47 -6.76
C LYS A 186 -11.29 11.50 -7.75
N LEU A 187 -12.19 12.34 -7.27
CA LEU A 187 -12.75 13.48 -7.97
C LEU A 187 -12.62 14.70 -7.07
N GLY A 188 -12.05 15.78 -7.60
CA GLY A 188 -11.97 17.07 -6.94
C GLY A 188 -12.69 18.15 -7.74
N PHE A 189 -12.97 19.25 -7.05
CA PHE A 189 -13.70 20.40 -7.54
C PHE A 189 -13.19 21.67 -6.86
N ASP A 190 -12.90 22.69 -7.66
CA ASP A 190 -12.49 24.03 -7.18
C ASP A 190 -13.69 24.98 -6.97
#